data_AF-A0A1M4SH86-F1
#
_entry.id   AF-A0A1M4SH86-F1
#
_cell.length_a   1.000
_cell.length_b   1.000
_cell.length_c   1.000
_cell.angle_alpha   90.00
_cell.angle_beta   90.00
_cell.angle_gamma   90.00
#
_symmetry.space_group_name_H-M   'P 1'
#
loop_
_entity.id
_entity.type
_entity.pdbx_description
1 polymer ?
#
loop_
_entity_poly.entity_id
_entity_poly.type
_entity_poly.pdbx_seq_one_letter_code
_entity_poly.pdbx_strand_id
1 'polypeptide(L)'
;MEKFNVINPSLLLAPFVKYYWVLETEGDSVVTERTISTGCMSLVFHRGSRLFSSFENDLQPRSFISGQTKFYTDVTSTGKINMIVVVFQPYALKAFFPMSMYEFHEKNIALEDIGDPALNDLKKRVQARWMIISAST
;
A
#
# COMPACT_ATOMS: atom_id res chain seq x y z
N MET A 1 -12.23 2.57 -17.50
CA MET A 1 -13.15 2.13 -16.42
C MET A 1 -12.33 1.83 -15.19
N GLU A 2 -12.74 2.33 -14.03
CA GLU A 2 -12.08 2.10 -12.75
C GLU A 2 -12.74 0.92 -12.02
N LYS A 3 -11.94 0.06 -11.41
CA LYS A 3 -12.38 -1.05 -10.55
C LYS A 3 -11.76 -0.87 -9.16
N PHE A 4 -12.59 -0.55 -8.18
CA PHE A 4 -12.19 -0.41 -6.78
C PHE A 4 -12.92 -1.44 -5.93
N ASN A 5 -12.16 -2.25 -5.18
CA ASN A 5 -12.71 -3.30 -4.32
C ASN A 5 -12.11 -3.20 -2.91
N VAL A 6 -12.95 -3.28 -1.89
CA VAL A 6 -12.54 -3.37 -0.48
C VAL A 6 -12.84 -4.79 0.01
N ILE A 7 -11.88 -5.41 0.69
CA ILE A 7 -11.94 -6.81 1.11
C ILE A 7 -11.68 -6.90 2.60
N ASN A 8 -12.51 -7.68 3.30
CA ASN A 8 -12.34 -7.92 4.73
C ASN A 8 -11.24 -8.95 5.00
N PRO A 9 -10.52 -8.81 6.12
CA PRO A 9 -9.54 -9.80 6.54
C PRO A 9 -10.19 -11.10 6.99
N SER A 10 -9.46 -12.21 6.83
CA SER A 10 -9.78 -13.46 7.53
C SER A 10 -9.74 -13.25 9.03
N LEU A 11 -10.46 -14.08 9.80
CA LEU A 11 -10.50 -14.00 11.27
C LEU A 11 -9.12 -13.94 11.93
N LEU A 12 -8.13 -14.70 11.43
CA LEU A 12 -6.77 -14.71 11.95
C LEU A 12 -6.05 -13.35 11.80
N LEU A 13 -6.36 -12.60 10.75
CA LEU A 13 -5.72 -11.33 10.42
C LEU A 13 -6.53 -10.11 10.88
N ALA A 14 -7.80 -10.28 11.26
CA ALA A 14 -8.67 -9.18 11.70
C ALA A 14 -8.12 -8.33 12.87
N PRO A 15 -7.36 -8.89 13.85
CA PRO A 15 -6.72 -8.08 14.88
C PRO A 15 -5.60 -7.16 14.36
N PHE A 16 -5.07 -7.45 13.16
CA PHE A 16 -3.89 -6.79 12.62
C PHE A 16 -4.18 -5.94 11.39
N VAL A 17 -5.04 -6.45 10.50
CA VAL A 17 -5.45 -5.81 9.26
C VAL A 17 -6.86 -5.28 9.44
N LYS A 18 -7.07 -4.01 9.10
CA LYS A 18 -8.38 -3.35 9.14
C LYS A 18 -9.21 -3.74 7.91
N TYR A 19 -8.60 -3.64 6.73
CA TYR A 19 -9.14 -4.11 5.45
C TYR A 19 -8.04 -4.09 4.39
N TYR A 20 -8.31 -4.74 3.26
CA TYR A 20 -7.55 -4.56 2.03
C TYR A 20 -8.35 -3.72 1.07
N TRP A 21 -7.67 -3.02 0.18
CA TRP A 21 -8.32 -2.49 -1.02
C TRP A 21 -7.44 -2.68 -2.24
N VAL A 22 -8.11 -2.82 -3.39
CA VAL A 22 -7.49 -3.01 -4.70
C VAL A 22 -8.07 -1.97 -5.64
N LEU A 23 -7.19 -1.28 -6.36
CA LEU A 23 -7.55 -0.31 -7.38
C LEU A 23 -6.91 -0.72 -8.71
N GLU A 24 -7.73 -0.84 -9.74
CA GLU A 24 -7.30 -1.08 -11.11
C GLU A 24 -7.99 -0.10 -12.06
N THR A 25 -7.23 0.52 -12.96
CA THR A 25 -7.76 1.39 -14.01
C THR A 25 -7.53 0.80 -15.39
N GLU A 26 -8.51 0.94 -16.27
CA GLU A 26 -8.33 0.68 -17.70
C GLU A 26 -8.04 2.01 -18.40
N GLY A 27 -6.76 2.29 -18.68
CA GLY A 27 -6.29 3.46 -19.42
C GLY A 27 -5.17 4.24 -18.72
N ASP A 28 -4.53 5.15 -19.48
CA ASP A 28 -3.42 6.00 -19.03
C ASP A 28 -3.86 7.43 -18.71
N SER A 29 -5.11 7.62 -18.27
CA SER A 29 -5.59 8.94 -17.84
C SER A 29 -4.82 9.42 -16.61
N VAL A 30 -4.25 10.62 -16.71
CA VAL A 30 -3.61 11.30 -15.59
C VAL A 30 -4.69 11.82 -14.64
N VAL A 31 -4.70 11.29 -13.42
CA VAL A 31 -5.60 11.64 -12.34
C VAL A 31 -4.76 11.97 -11.13
N THR A 32 -5.09 13.08 -10.46
CA THR A 32 -4.48 13.46 -9.18
C THR A 32 -5.51 13.29 -8.09
N GLU A 33 -5.16 12.50 -7.07
CA GLU A 33 -5.98 12.29 -5.88
C GLU A 33 -5.26 12.78 -4.63
N ARG A 34 -6.05 13.24 -3.67
CA ARG A 34 -5.53 13.64 -2.36
C ARG A 34 -5.66 12.50 -1.37
N THR A 35 -4.53 12.00 -0.90
CA THR A 35 -4.48 11.07 0.23
C THR A 35 -4.45 11.87 1.52
N ILE A 36 -5.37 11.57 2.44
CA ILE A 36 -5.42 12.16 3.78
C ILE A 36 -5.03 11.13 4.83
N SER A 37 -4.41 11.61 5.91
CA SER A 37 -4.06 10.78 7.05
C SER A 37 -5.30 10.14 7.69
N THR A 38 -5.26 8.83 7.87
CA THR A 38 -6.33 8.05 8.53
C THR A 38 -5.93 7.56 9.92
N GLY A 39 -4.71 7.92 10.39
CA GLY A 39 -4.08 7.33 11.58
C GLY A 39 -3.65 5.86 11.43
N CYS A 40 -3.97 5.22 10.29
CA CYS A 40 -3.59 3.85 10.00
C CYS A 40 -2.37 3.84 9.06
N MET A 41 -1.40 2.99 9.36
CA MET A 41 -0.30 2.69 8.42
C MET A 41 -0.75 1.65 7.41
N SER A 42 -0.08 1.62 6.27
CA SER A 42 -0.43 0.67 5.20
C SER A 42 0.78 0.05 4.53
N LEU A 43 0.61 -1.15 4.02
CA LEU A 43 1.56 -1.82 3.13
C LEU A 43 1.00 -1.75 1.71
N VAL A 44 1.74 -1.10 0.82
CA VAL A 44 1.31 -0.77 -0.54
C VAL A 44 2.13 -1.57 -1.55
N PHE A 45 1.46 -2.13 -2.55
CA PHE A 45 2.09 -2.78 -3.71
C PHE A 45 1.57 -2.18 -5.01
N HIS A 46 2.47 -1.61 -5.82
CA HIS A 46 2.19 -1.18 -7.18
C HIS A 46 2.50 -2.29 -8.17
N ARG A 47 1.47 -2.93 -8.74
CA ARG A 47 1.58 -3.93 -9.82
C ARG A 47 1.56 -3.30 -11.21
N GLY A 48 0.99 -2.10 -11.35
CA GLY A 48 1.00 -1.28 -12.57
C GLY A 48 2.09 -0.20 -12.55
N SER A 49 1.76 0.98 -13.07
CA SER A 49 2.58 2.19 -12.95
C SER A 49 2.61 2.70 -11.51
N ARG A 50 3.72 3.33 -11.12
CA ARG A 50 3.89 3.91 -9.77
C ARG A 50 3.25 5.30 -9.72
N LEU A 51 2.71 5.68 -8.59
CA LEU A 51 2.15 7.03 -8.41
C LEU A 51 3.28 8.02 -8.14
N PHE A 52 3.18 9.22 -8.72
CA PHE A 52 4.01 10.36 -8.34
C PHE A 52 3.44 10.98 -7.07
N SER A 53 4.27 11.20 -6.05
CA SER A 53 3.87 11.82 -4.79
C SER A 53 4.37 13.26 -4.73
N SER A 54 3.49 14.21 -4.44
CA SER A 54 3.89 15.61 -4.24
C SER A 54 4.69 15.83 -2.94
N PHE A 55 4.55 14.93 -1.96
CA PHE A 55 5.27 15.00 -0.69
C PHE A 55 6.74 14.58 -0.85
N GLU A 56 6.98 13.46 -1.53
CA GLU A 56 8.34 12.98 -1.81
C GLU A 56 8.98 13.72 -3.00
N ASN A 57 8.15 14.39 -3.82
CA ASN A 57 8.52 14.94 -5.13
C ASN A 57 9.19 13.90 -6.05
N ASP A 58 8.73 12.64 -5.95
CA ASP A 58 9.22 11.49 -6.71
C ASP A 58 8.11 10.43 -6.85
N LEU A 59 8.38 9.41 -7.67
CA LEU A 59 7.58 8.20 -7.74
C LEU A 59 7.68 7.43 -6.42
N GLN A 60 6.52 7.06 -5.87
CA GLN A 60 6.46 6.15 -4.74
C GLN A 60 7.24 4.85 -5.01
N PRO A 61 7.80 4.20 -3.99
CA PRO A 61 8.47 2.92 -4.18
C PRO A 61 7.51 1.87 -4.75
N ARG A 62 8.04 0.88 -5.46
CA ARG A 62 7.23 -0.21 -6.06
C ARG A 62 6.41 -0.97 -5.01
N SER A 63 6.98 -1.11 -3.82
CA SER A 63 6.30 -1.64 -2.63
C SER A 63 6.88 -0.97 -1.40
N PHE A 64 6.03 -0.55 -0.46
CA PHE A 64 6.47 0.22 0.69
C PHE A 64 5.49 0.13 1.86
N ILE A 65 5.99 0.45 3.06
CA ILE A 65 5.15 0.84 4.18
C ILE A 65 4.90 2.34 4.09
N SER A 66 3.63 2.72 3.96
CA SER A 66 3.20 4.10 4.12
C SER A 66 2.96 4.36 5.60
N GLY A 67 3.81 5.21 6.16
CA GLY A 67 3.80 5.57 7.55
C GLY A 67 2.68 6.54 7.94
N GLN A 68 2.64 6.90 9.23
CA GLN A 68 1.70 7.92 9.70
C GLN A 68 2.21 9.31 9.32
N THR A 69 1.37 10.08 8.61
CA THR A 69 1.61 11.49 8.31
C THR A 69 0.56 12.37 9.00
N LYS A 70 0.92 13.62 9.28
CA LYS A 70 -0.03 14.66 9.75
C LYS A 70 -0.61 15.47 8.60
N PHE A 71 0.00 15.40 7.43
CA PHE A 71 -0.35 16.19 6.27
C PHE A 71 -1.13 15.35 5.26
N TYR A 72 -1.79 16.02 4.32
CA TYR A 72 -2.26 15.35 3.11
C TYR A 72 -1.11 15.22 2.11
N THR A 73 -1.28 14.35 1.13
CA THR A 73 -0.35 14.20 0.02
C THR A 73 -1.15 14.02 -1.25
N ASP A 74 -0.81 14.78 -2.28
CA ASP A 74 -1.40 14.58 -3.60
C ASP A 74 -0.58 13.50 -4.32
N VAL A 75 -1.29 12.52 -4.88
CA VAL A 75 -0.71 11.43 -5.66
C VAL A 75 -1.27 11.48 -7.08
N THR A 76 -0.38 11.45 -8.07
CA THR A 76 -0.74 11.57 -9.48
C THR A 76 -0.42 10.26 -10.21
N SER A 77 -1.39 9.76 -10.97
CA SER A 77 -1.19 8.58 -11.83
C SER A 77 -0.22 8.90 -12.96
N THR A 78 0.64 7.93 -13.28
CA THR A 78 1.64 8.04 -14.36
C THR A 78 1.40 7.04 -15.49
N GLY A 79 0.25 6.38 -15.47
CA GLY A 79 -0.19 5.36 -16.42
C GLY A 79 -1.21 4.43 -15.75
N LYS A 80 -1.43 3.24 -16.30
CA LYS A 80 -2.33 2.22 -15.73
C LYS A 80 -2.04 1.93 -14.25
N ILE A 81 -3.03 2.17 -13.40
CA ILE A 81 -2.99 1.82 -11.98
C ILE A 81 -3.38 0.35 -11.84
N ASN A 82 -2.57 -0.37 -11.08
CA ASN A 82 -2.95 -1.65 -10.50
C ASN A 82 -2.23 -1.72 -9.15
N MET A 83 -2.95 -1.54 -8.06
CA MET A 83 -2.35 -1.52 -6.74
C MET A 83 -3.18 -2.30 -5.72
N ILE A 84 -2.48 -2.92 -4.78
CA ILE A 84 -3.05 -3.63 -3.65
C ILE A 84 -2.52 -2.95 -2.39
N VAL A 85 -3.42 -2.64 -1.47
CA VAL A 85 -3.07 -2.00 -0.20
C VAL A 85 -3.65 -2.78 0.96
N VAL A 86 -2.79 -3.06 1.92
CA VAL A 86 -3.14 -3.64 3.22
C VAL A 86 -3.18 -2.49 4.22
N VAL A 87 -4.36 -2.18 4.75
CA VAL A 87 -4.50 -1.16 5.79
C VAL A 87 -4.45 -1.85 7.14
N PHE A 88 -3.47 -1.52 7.96
CA PHE A 88 -3.32 -2.10 9.30
C PHE A 88 -4.25 -1.42 10.30
N GLN A 89 -4.59 -2.11 11.39
CA GLN A 89 -5.11 -1.44 12.58
C GLN A 89 -4.06 -0.44 13.09
N PRO A 90 -4.45 0.69 13.71
CA PRO A 90 -3.52 1.76 14.11
C PRO A 90 -2.32 1.30 14.95
N TYR A 91 -2.50 0.23 15.75
CA TYR A 91 -1.48 -0.33 16.63
C TYR A 91 -0.74 -1.55 16.04
N ALA A 92 -1.26 -2.14 14.97
CA ALA A 92 -0.88 -3.50 14.57
C ALA A 92 0.50 -3.61 13.94
N LEU A 93 0.98 -2.55 13.28
CA LEU A 93 2.27 -2.60 12.61
C LEU A 93 3.42 -2.91 13.60
N LYS A 94 3.30 -2.46 14.86
CA LYS A 94 4.32 -2.73 15.89
C LYS A 94 4.48 -4.22 16.19
N ALA A 95 3.45 -5.04 15.95
CA ALA A 95 3.53 -6.48 16.12
C ALA A 95 4.41 -7.18 15.06
N PHE A 96 4.60 -6.56 13.89
CA PHE A 96 5.37 -7.14 12.78
C PHE A 96 6.80 -6.60 12.71
N PHE A 97 7.06 -5.38 13.21
CA PHE A 97 8.36 -4.73 13.09
C PHE A 97 9.01 -4.48 14.45
N PRO A 98 10.22 -5.01 14.71
CA PRO A 98 10.90 -4.83 15.98
C PRO A 98 11.39 -3.38 16.20
N MET A 99 11.57 -2.60 15.12
CA MET A 99 12.01 -1.20 15.17
C MET A 99 11.00 -0.24 15.83
N SER A 100 11.46 0.97 16.14
CA SER A 100 10.60 2.04 16.65
C SER A 100 9.55 2.43 15.59
N MET A 101 8.30 2.67 16.00
CA MET A 101 7.28 3.18 15.09
C MET A 101 7.59 4.61 14.60
N TYR A 102 8.48 5.32 15.31
CA TYR A 102 8.98 6.62 14.88
C TYR A 102 9.75 6.56 13.57
N GLU A 103 10.35 5.40 13.22
CA GLU A 103 11.03 5.23 11.93
C GLU A 103 10.07 5.42 10.75
N PHE A 104 8.79 5.10 10.93
CA PHE A 104 7.74 5.27 9.92
C PHE A 104 7.04 6.64 10.03
N HIS A 105 7.47 7.55 10.91
CA HIS A 105 6.80 8.85 11.01
C HIS A 105 7.11 9.70 9.78
N GLU A 106 6.06 10.18 9.10
CA GLU A 106 6.14 11.08 7.95
C GLU A 106 7.01 10.54 6.80
N LYS A 107 7.05 9.21 6.61
CA LYS A 107 7.87 8.54 5.59
C LYS A 107 7.12 7.42 4.89
N ASN A 108 7.45 7.24 3.62
CA ASN A 108 7.19 6.01 2.88
C ASN A 108 8.49 5.20 2.80
N ILE A 109 8.54 4.05 3.47
CA ILE A 109 9.75 3.22 3.51
C ILE A 109 9.62 2.06 2.52
N ALA A 110 10.49 2.03 1.51
CA ALA A 110 10.53 0.93 0.55
C ALA A 110 10.80 -0.39 1.28
N LEU A 111 10.16 -1.49 0.86
CA LEU A 111 10.36 -2.78 1.53
C LEU A 111 11.80 -3.29 1.42
N GLU A 112 12.49 -2.90 0.36
CA GLU A 112 13.91 -3.18 0.13
C GLU A 112 14.79 -2.60 1.25
N ASP A 113 14.44 -1.43 1.77
CA ASP A 113 15.22 -0.72 2.78
C ASP A 113 14.98 -1.25 4.21
N ILE A 114 13.90 -2.02 4.41
CA ILE A 114 13.60 -2.62 5.72
C ILE A 114 14.47 -3.85 5.98
N GLY A 115 14.90 -4.56 4.92
CA GLY A 115 15.78 -5.73 5.05
C GLY A 115 15.13 -6.99 5.61
N ASP A 116 13.79 -7.07 5.67
CA ASP A 116 13.07 -8.27 6.12
C ASP A 116 12.92 -9.30 4.97
N PRO A 117 13.47 -10.53 5.11
CA PRO A 117 13.36 -11.56 4.07
C PRO A 117 11.92 -12.01 3.79
N ALA A 118 11.06 -12.07 4.80
CA ALA A 118 9.67 -12.48 4.66
C ALA A 118 8.84 -11.44 3.89
N LEU A 119 9.12 -10.14 4.08
CA LEU A 119 8.51 -9.07 3.27
C LEU A 119 8.96 -9.11 1.82
N ASN A 120 10.24 -9.40 1.58
CA ASN A 120 10.75 -9.57 0.23
C ASN A 120 10.11 -10.77 -0.50
N ASP A 121 9.90 -11.87 0.21
CA ASP A 121 9.18 -13.03 -0.31
C ASP A 121 7.69 -12.73 -0.57
N LEU A 122 7.04 -12.01 0.34
CA LEU A 122 5.67 -11.52 0.14
C LEU A 122 5.56 -10.63 -1.12
N LYS A 123 6.49 -9.68 -1.28
CA LYS A 123 6.57 -8.82 -2.48
C LYS A 123 6.62 -9.65 -3.75
N LYS A 124 7.51 -10.65 -3.81
CA LYS A 124 7.64 -11.55 -4.96
C LYS A 124 6.34 -12.30 -5.25
N ARG A 125 5.67 -12.83 -4.22
CA ARG A 125 4.38 -13.53 -4.40
C ARG A 125 3.28 -12.62 -4.93
N VAL A 126 3.18 -11.40 -4.41
CA VAL A 126 2.17 -10.42 -4.86
C VAL A 126 2.44 -9.98 -6.30
N GLN A 127 3.71 -9.83 -6.68
CA GLN A 127 4.10 -9.48 -8.05
C GLN A 127 3.90 -10.64 -9.05
N ALA A 128 4.16 -11.88 -8.63
CA ALA A 128 4.05 -13.05 -9.49
C ALA A 128 2.60 -13.47 -9.76
N ARG A 129 1.67 -13.22 -8.83
CA ARG A 129 0.31 -13.76 -8.88
C ARG A 129 -0.65 -12.76 -9.52
N TRP A 130 -0.86 -12.89 -10.84
CA TRP A 130 -1.72 -11.98 -11.60
C TRP A 130 -3.24 -12.15 -11.36
N MET A 131 -3.73 -13.20 -10.68
CA MET A 131 -5.12 -13.67 -10.85
C MET A 131 -6.00 -14.01 -9.62
N ILE A 132 -5.61 -13.80 -8.35
CA ILE A 132 -6.31 -14.54 -7.25
C ILE A 132 -7.22 -13.74 -6.31
N ILE A 133 -7.54 -12.47 -6.60
CA ILE A 133 -8.52 -11.74 -5.76
C ILE A 133 -9.92 -11.64 -6.42
N SER A 134 -10.27 -12.59 -7.30
CA SER A 134 -11.61 -12.70 -7.88
C SER A 134 -12.25 -14.10 -7.74
N ALA A 135 -11.68 -15.00 -6.93
CA ALA A 135 -12.11 -16.41 -6.87
C ALA A 135 -12.65 -16.86 -5.50
N SER A 136 -13.14 -15.93 -4.68
CA SER A 136 -13.82 -16.29 -3.43
C SER A 136 -15.03 -15.40 -3.22
N THR A 137 -16.07 -15.69 -3.99
CA THR A 137 -17.51 -15.44 -3.75
C THR A 137 -18.27 -16.61 -4.32
#